data_AF-A0A7Y1ZPV4-F1
#
_entry.id   AF-A0A7Y1ZPV4-F1
#
_cell.length_a   1.000
_cell.length_b   1.000
_cell.length_c   1.000
_cell.angle_alpha   90.00
_cell.angle_beta   90.00
_cell.angle_gamma   90.00
#
_symmetry.space_group_name_H-M   'P 1'
#
loop_
_entity.id
_entity.type
_entity.pdbx_description
1 polymer ?
#
loop_
_entity_poly.entity_id
_entity_poly.type
_entity_poly.pdbx_seq_one_letter_code
_entity_poly.pdbx_strand_id
1 'polypeptide(L)'
;METFDLADFTIQILAEALFYDDEFGAIGNISLVDPQEKKECFIASFVPDVGSFVIEQATDWEDYDVDSDEDEIGYVLAVDSEEFGSYFTPVEAADVLLGLAEEHGFVPSITLLFEEEDLI
;
A
#
# COMPACT_ATOMS: atom_id res chain seq x y z
N MET A 1 8.74 6.24 -32.14
CA MET A 1 9.14 6.78 -30.83
C MET A 1 7.90 6.67 -29.99
N GLU A 2 7.87 5.77 -29.00
CA GLU A 2 6.74 5.71 -28.09
C GLU A 2 6.67 7.03 -27.33
N THR A 3 5.45 7.55 -27.22
CA THR A 3 5.20 8.77 -26.45
C THR A 3 5.12 8.35 -25.00
N PHE A 4 5.66 9.17 -24.10
CA PHE A 4 5.53 8.92 -22.66
C PHE A 4 4.05 8.73 -22.28
N ASP A 5 3.77 7.63 -21.60
CA ASP A 5 2.47 7.33 -21.00
C ASP A 5 2.60 7.43 -19.48
N LEU A 6 1.86 8.37 -18.89
CA LEU A 6 1.90 8.62 -17.45
C LEU A 6 1.26 7.48 -16.65
N ALA A 7 0.23 6.83 -17.19
CA ALA A 7 -0.45 5.74 -16.51
C ALA A 7 0.48 4.53 -16.42
N ASP A 8 1.05 4.12 -17.56
CA ASP A 8 2.02 3.01 -17.60
C ASP A 8 3.25 3.29 -16.73
N PHE A 9 3.76 4.53 -16.74
CA PHE A 9 4.87 4.93 -15.87
C PHE A 9 4.52 4.82 -14.38
N THR A 10 3.31 5.25 -14.00
CA THR A 10 2.84 5.17 -12.61
C THR A 10 2.64 3.72 -12.18
N ILE A 11 2.00 2.90 -13.02
CA ILE A 11 1.82 1.46 -12.79
C ILE A 11 3.17 0.79 -12.57
N GLN A 12 4.19 1.12 -13.38
CA GLN A 12 5.51 0.54 -13.19
C GLN A 12 6.12 0.92 -11.84
N ILE A 13 6.00 2.18 -11.40
CA ILE A 13 6.51 2.60 -10.08
C ILE A 13 5.80 1.85 -8.94
N LEU A 14 4.46 1.75 -9.01
CA LEU A 14 3.68 1.04 -7.99
C LEU A 14 4.04 -0.45 -7.98
N ALA A 15 4.18 -1.07 -9.15
CA ALA A 15 4.54 -2.48 -9.27
C ALA A 15 5.94 -2.77 -8.71
N GLU A 16 6.92 -1.90 -8.95
CA GLU A 16 8.28 -2.06 -8.41
C GLU A 16 8.35 -1.82 -6.89
N ALA A 17 7.40 -1.05 -6.34
CA ALA A 17 7.27 -0.85 -4.90
C ALA A 17 6.53 -2.02 -4.21
N LEU A 18 5.75 -2.82 -4.94
CA LEU A 18 5.14 -4.06 -4.46
C LEU A 18 6.10 -5.24 -4.69
N PHE A 19 6.95 -5.50 -3.70
CA PHE A 19 7.91 -6.60 -3.76
C PHE A 19 7.97 -7.38 -2.44
N TYR A 20 8.55 -8.57 -2.52
CA TYR A 20 8.97 -9.35 -1.38
C TYR A 20 10.40 -9.83 -1.60
N ASP A 21 11.26 -9.58 -0.62
CA ASP A 21 12.63 -10.06 -0.56
C ASP A 21 12.77 -11.06 0.58
N ASP A 22 12.75 -12.34 0.24
CA ASP A 22 12.89 -13.48 1.16
C ASP A 22 14.27 -13.53 1.85
N GLU A 23 15.32 -12.94 1.25
CA GLU A 23 16.65 -12.91 1.89
C GLU A 23 16.66 -12.00 3.12
N PHE A 24 15.88 -10.93 3.08
CA PHE A 24 15.83 -9.91 4.13
C PHE A 24 14.49 -9.86 4.87
N GLY A 25 13.54 -10.74 4.53
CA GLY A 25 12.16 -10.68 5.03
C GLY A 25 11.49 -9.34 4.73
N ALA A 26 11.86 -8.66 3.65
CA ALA A 26 11.43 -7.29 3.38
C ALA A 26 10.21 -7.26 2.45
N ILE A 27 9.14 -6.57 2.86
CA ILE A 27 7.90 -6.43 2.11
C ILE A 27 7.69 -4.95 1.76
N GLY A 28 7.61 -4.67 0.47
CA GLY A 28 7.17 -3.38 -0.04
C GLY A 28 5.66 -3.24 0.10
N ASN A 29 5.24 -2.27 0.90
CA ASN A 29 3.84 -1.95 1.18
C ASN A 29 3.46 -0.61 0.55
N ILE A 30 2.27 -0.55 -0.04
CA ILE A 30 1.68 0.68 -0.55
C ILE A 30 0.34 0.93 0.15
N SER A 31 0.23 2.09 0.78
CA SER A 31 -0.99 2.61 1.36
C SER A 31 -1.61 3.67 0.43
N LEU A 32 -2.92 3.61 0.18
CA LEU A 32 -3.67 4.72 -0.41
C LEU A 32 -4.29 5.53 0.71
N VAL A 33 -3.92 6.81 0.79
CA VAL A 33 -4.30 7.71 1.87
C VAL A 33 -5.32 8.72 1.36
N ASP A 34 -6.40 8.93 2.12
CA ASP A 34 -7.29 10.08 1.93
C ASP A 34 -6.60 11.34 2.47
N PRO A 35 -6.20 12.30 1.61
CA PRO A 35 -5.51 13.49 2.07
C PRO A 35 -6.41 14.49 2.80
N GLN A 36 -7.74 14.35 2.69
CA GLN A 36 -8.70 15.22 3.37
C GLN A 36 -8.96 14.74 4.80
N GLU A 37 -9.24 13.45 4.95
CA GLU A 37 -9.50 12.82 6.24
C GLU A 37 -8.22 12.40 6.96
N LYS A 38 -7.07 12.44 6.25
CA LYS A 38 -5.75 11.99 6.72
C LYS A 38 -5.79 10.57 7.26
N LYS A 39 -6.31 9.63 6.48
CA LYS A 39 -6.45 8.22 6.86
C LYS A 39 -5.97 7.29 5.77
N GLU A 40 -5.36 6.19 6.16
CA GLU A 40 -5.09 5.05 5.27
C GLU A 40 -6.40 4.36 4.88
N CYS A 41 -6.70 4.25 3.59
CA CYS A 41 -7.96 3.68 3.09
C CYS A 41 -7.80 2.31 2.45
N PHE A 42 -6.69 2.08 1.76
CA PHE A 42 -6.34 0.78 1.20
C PHE A 42 -4.88 0.46 1.48
N ILE A 43 -4.58 -0.81 1.71
CA ILE A 43 -3.25 -1.31 2.00
C ILE A 43 -2.95 -2.43 1.01
N ALA A 44 -1.81 -2.36 0.34
CA ALA A 44 -1.38 -3.37 -0.60
C ALA A 44 0.00 -3.90 -0.24
N SER A 45 0.12 -5.22 -0.16
CA SER A 45 1.39 -5.89 0.11
C SER A 45 1.41 -7.30 -0.47
N PHE A 46 2.60 -7.91 -0.50
CA PHE A 46 2.73 -9.32 -0.82
C PHE A 46 2.52 -10.17 0.44
N VAL A 47 1.75 -11.25 0.32
CA VAL A 47 1.52 -12.23 1.40
C VAL A 47 2.29 -13.51 1.07
N PRO A 48 3.44 -13.77 1.72
CA PRO A 48 4.32 -14.89 1.38
C PRO A 48 3.66 -16.27 1.47
N ASP A 49 2.86 -16.49 2.51
CA ASP A 49 2.16 -17.76 2.75
C ASP A 49 1.17 -18.12 1.63
N VAL A 50 0.59 -17.10 0.98
CA VAL A 50 -0.38 -17.26 -0.11
C VAL A 50 0.29 -17.17 -1.48
N GLY A 51 1.43 -16.46 -1.56
CA GLY A 51 2.17 -16.24 -2.80
C GLY A 51 1.47 -15.24 -3.74
N SER A 52 0.76 -14.26 -3.20
CA SER A 52 -0.03 -13.28 -3.96
C SER A 52 0.07 -11.88 -3.35
N PHE A 53 -0.18 -10.87 -4.17
CA PHE A 53 -0.41 -9.50 -3.71
C PHE A 53 -1.85 -9.37 -3.25
N VAL A 54 -2.05 -8.85 -2.05
CA VAL A 54 -3.37 -8.62 -1.47
C VAL A 54 -3.56 -7.12 -1.32
N ILE A 55 -4.75 -6.64 -1.71
CA ILE A 55 -5.23 -5.30 -1.40
C ILE A 55 -6.34 -5.46 -0.36
N GLU A 56 -6.19 -4.76 0.75
CA GLU A 56 -7.17 -4.71 1.83
C GLU A 56 -7.75 -3.30 1.93
N GLN A 57 -9.03 -3.22 2.28
CA GLN A 57 -9.71 -1.97 2.56
C GLN A 57 -9.80 -1.77 4.07
N ALA A 58 -9.34 -0.61 4.54
CA ALA A 58 -9.44 -0.24 5.95
C ALA A 58 -10.90 -0.13 6.40
N THR A 59 -11.23 -0.72 7.55
CA THR A 59 -12.56 -0.68 8.17
C THR A 59 -12.57 0.01 9.52
N ASP A 60 -11.41 0.12 10.17
CA ASP A 60 -11.22 0.86 11.42
C ASP A 60 -9.82 1.50 11.48
N TRP A 61 -9.67 2.56 12.27
CA TRP A 61 -8.45 3.38 12.34
C TRP A 61 -8.00 3.63 13.78
N GLU A 62 -6.71 3.92 13.93
CA GLU A 62 -6.17 4.37 15.21
C GLU A 62 -6.89 5.64 15.71
N ASP A 63 -7.16 5.69 17.02
CA ASP A 63 -7.69 6.87 17.70
C ASP A 63 -6.52 7.79 18.06
N TYR A 64 -5.95 8.43 17.03
CA TYR A 64 -4.76 9.27 17.10
C TYR A 64 -5.00 10.63 16.42
N ASP A 65 -4.41 11.69 17.00
CA ASP A 65 -4.50 13.07 16.49
C ASP A 65 -3.26 13.45 15.68
N VAL A 66 -3.37 13.29 14.37
CA VAL A 66 -2.35 13.60 13.35
C VAL A 66 -1.83 15.04 13.34
N ASP A 67 -2.55 15.98 13.95
CA ASP A 67 -2.13 17.39 14.03
C ASP A 67 -1.35 17.71 15.32
N SER A 68 -1.22 16.73 16.23
CA SER A 68 -0.67 16.94 17.57
C SER A 68 0.77 16.46 17.76
N ASP A 69 1.23 15.42 17.04
CA ASP A 69 2.64 14.99 17.06
C ASP A 69 3.35 15.24 15.72
N GLU A 70 4.40 16.06 15.77
CA GLU A 70 5.18 16.51 14.61
C GLU A 70 6.08 15.43 13.99
N ASP A 71 6.23 14.26 14.64
CA ASP A 71 7.16 13.19 14.28
C ASP A 71 6.49 12.00 13.53
N GLU A 72 5.21 12.10 13.17
CA GLU A 72 4.43 11.00 12.60
C GLU A 72 4.18 11.08 11.08
N ILE A 73 3.72 9.96 10.50
CA ILE A 73 3.58 9.69 9.05
C ILE A 73 2.54 10.63 8.38
N GLY A 74 1.80 11.42 9.17
CA GLY A 74 0.92 12.49 8.70
C GLY A 74 -0.51 12.04 8.36
N TYR A 75 -0.86 10.78 8.66
CA TYR A 75 -2.19 10.20 8.56
C TYR A 75 -2.37 9.09 9.61
N VAL A 76 -3.61 8.77 9.99
CA VAL A 76 -3.93 7.64 10.88
C VAL A 76 -3.87 6.32 10.12
N LEU A 77 -3.27 5.32 10.74
CA LEU A 77 -3.14 3.97 10.19
C LEU A 77 -4.41 3.14 10.42
N ALA A 78 -4.65 2.17 9.56
CA ALA A 78 -5.72 1.20 9.76
C ALA A 78 -5.37 0.21 10.88
N VAL A 79 -6.35 -0.10 11.73
CA VAL A 79 -6.22 -1.16 12.77
C VAL A 79 -7.05 -2.40 12.46
N ASP A 80 -7.97 -2.28 11.51
CA ASP A 80 -8.79 -3.37 11.01
C ASP A 80 -9.02 -3.17 9.51
N SER A 81 -9.10 -4.27 8.78
CA SER A 81 -9.26 -4.27 7.33
C SER A 81 -9.98 -5.53 6.84
N GLU A 82 -10.54 -5.43 5.64
CA GLU A 82 -11.12 -6.57 4.93
C GLU A 82 -10.46 -6.71 3.55
N GLU A 83 -10.28 -7.95 3.08
CA GLU A 83 -9.74 -8.21 1.74
C GLU A 83 -10.63 -7.56 0.67
N PHE A 84 -10.05 -6.65 -0.10
CA PHE A 84 -10.67 -6.07 -1.29
C PHE A 84 -10.43 -6.95 -2.51
N GLY A 85 -9.22 -7.51 -2.64
CA GLY A 85 -8.91 -8.51 -3.65
C GLY A 85 -7.47 -9.01 -3.60
N SER A 86 -7.22 -10.09 -4.34
CA SER A 86 -5.92 -10.76 -4.45
C SER A 86 -5.49 -10.89 -5.92
N TYR A 87 -4.20 -10.70 -6.17
CA TYR A 87 -3.60 -10.57 -7.49
C TYR A 87 -2.29 -11.37 -7.58
N PHE A 88 -2.01 -11.95 -8.76
CA PHE A 88 -0.85 -12.82 -8.94
C PHE A 88 0.41 -12.07 -9.35
N THR A 89 0.25 -10.87 -9.91
CA THR A 89 1.37 -10.04 -10.34
C THR A 89 1.31 -8.65 -9.71
N PRO A 90 2.46 -8.01 -9.48
CA PRO A 90 2.47 -6.66 -8.91
C PRO A 90 1.87 -5.64 -9.89
N VAL A 91 1.93 -5.90 -11.20
CA VAL A 91 1.33 -5.05 -12.23
C VAL A 91 -0.19 -5.05 -12.15
N GLU A 92 -0.82 -6.21 -11.92
CA GLU A 92 -2.27 -6.30 -11.74
C GLU A 92 -2.72 -5.55 -10.47
N ALA A 93 -1.99 -5.71 -9.36
CA ALA A 93 -2.28 -4.97 -8.13
C ALA A 93 -2.07 -3.46 -8.33
N ALA A 94 -1.00 -3.05 -9.01
CA ALA A 94 -0.69 -1.65 -9.31
C ALA A 94 -1.75 -0.97 -10.18
N ASP A 95 -2.28 -1.66 -11.19
CA ASP A 95 -3.38 -1.16 -12.03
C ASP A 95 -4.64 -0.88 -11.19
N VAL A 96 -4.98 -1.79 -10.27
CA VAL A 96 -6.11 -1.60 -9.35
C VAL A 96 -5.86 -0.45 -8.38
N LEU A 97 -4.66 -0.35 -7.81
CA LEU A 97 -4.31 0.76 -6.92
C LEU A 97 -4.40 2.11 -7.62
N LEU A 98 -3.93 2.21 -8.87
CA LEU A 98 -4.07 3.42 -9.66
C LEU A 98 -5.55 3.76 -9.88
N GLY A 99 -6.38 2.77 -10.23
CA GLY A 99 -7.82 2.96 -10.36
C GLY A 99 -8.49 3.46 -9.09
N LEU A 100 -8.17 2.88 -7.93
CA LEU A 100 -8.70 3.31 -6.63
C LEU A 100 -8.23 4.73 -6.27
N ALA A 101 -6.97 5.04 -6.53
CA ALA A 101 -6.43 6.38 -6.29
C ALA A 101 -7.12 7.43 -7.16
N GLU A 102 -7.37 7.15 -8.43
CA GLU A 102 -8.09 8.04 -9.35
C GLU A 102 -9.57 8.18 -8.99
N GLU A 103 -10.24 7.09 -8.62
CA GLU A 103 -11.66 7.08 -8.25
C GLU A 103 -11.94 7.95 -7.02
N HIS A 104 -11.09 7.84 -6.00
CA HIS A 104 -11.32 8.48 -4.70
C HIS A 104 -10.46 9.73 -4.46
N GLY A 105 -9.50 10.02 -5.32
CA GLY A 105 -8.55 11.12 -5.13
C GLY A 105 -7.53 10.85 -4.02
N PHE A 106 -7.20 9.57 -3.78
CA PHE A 106 -6.23 9.16 -2.79
C PHE A 106 -4.79 9.35 -3.28
N VAL A 107 -3.86 9.44 -2.34
CA VAL A 107 -2.43 9.58 -2.62
C VAL A 107 -1.68 8.33 -2.14
N PRO A 108 -0.67 7.86 -2.88
CA PRO A 108 0.12 6.72 -2.45
C PRO A 108 1.12 7.12 -1.35
N SER A 109 1.30 6.25 -0.37
CA SER A 109 2.38 6.24 0.60
C SER A 109 3.09 4.88 0.50
N ILE A 110 4.41 4.88 0.45
CA ILE A 110 5.20 3.64 0.29
C ILE A 110 5.98 3.41 1.57
N THR A 111 5.82 2.22 2.14
CA THR A 111 6.46 1.81 3.39
C THR A 111 7.18 0.49 3.19
N LEU A 112 8.36 0.36 3.77
CA LEU A 112 9.10 -0.91 3.79
C LEU A 112 8.85 -1.59 5.14
N LEU A 113 8.24 -2.77 5.10
CA LEU A 113 8.02 -3.61 6.26
C LEU A 113 9.06 -4.72 6.28
N PHE A 114 9.43 -5.16 7.48
CA PHE A 114 10.31 -6.30 7.69
C PHE A 114 9.54 -7.34 8.50
N GLU A 115 9.59 -8.60 8.08
CA GLU A 115 9.14 -9.72 8.90
C GLU A 115 9.88 -9.67 10.24
N GLU A 116 9.15 -9.76 11.35
CA GLU A 116 9.78 -9.81 12.66
C GLU A 116 10.61 -11.09 12.74
N GLU A 117 11.91 -10.98 13.01
CA GLU A 117 12.71 -12.15 13.39
C GLU A 117 12.04 -12.76 14.62
N ASP A 118 11.51 -13.97 14.50
CA ASP A 118 11.10 -14.77 15.66
C ASP A 118 12.27 -14.80 16.64
N LEU A 119 12.18 -14.04 17.73
CA LEU A 119 13.14 -14.10 18.84
C LEU A 119 13.01 -15.47 19.50
N ILE A 120 13.77 -16.46 18.99
CA ILE A 120 13.91 -17.80 19.57
C ILE A 120 14.73 -17.74 20.87
#